data_AF-A0A6G0YWB1-F1
#
_entry.id   AF-A0A6G0YWB1-F1
#
_cell.length_a   1.000
_cell.length_b   1.000
_cell.length_c   1.000
_cell.angle_alpha   90.00
_cell.angle_beta   90.00
_cell.angle_gamma   90.00
#
_symmetry.space_group_name_H-M   'P 1'
#
loop_
_entity.id
_entity.type
_entity.pdbx_description
1 polymer ?
#
loop_
_entity_poly.entity_id
_entity_poly.type
_entity_poly.pdbx_seq_one_letter_code
_entity_poly.pdbx_strand_id
1 'polypeptide(L)' 'MSDRKKRKYNDDYRIFNEKWSISYFFIEINRKAVCLVCRETVSVFKEFNIKRHYETKHEAMLYSV' A
#
# COMPACT_ATOMS: atom_id res chain seq x y z
N MET A 1 34.43 -6.23 14.39
CA MET A 1 33.08 -6.83 14.39
C MET A 1 32.11 -5.72 14.02
N SER A 2 31.46 -5.80 12.87
CA SER A 2 30.60 -4.71 12.38
C SER A 2 29.24 -4.76 13.05
N ASP A 3 28.96 -3.80 13.92
CA ASP A 3 27.64 -3.57 14.50
C ASP A 3 26.59 -3.44 13.39
N ARG A 4 25.79 -4.49 13.19
CA ARG A 4 24.57 -4.45 12.38
C ARG A 4 23.61 -3.50 13.09
N LYS A 5 23.66 -2.22 12.71
CA LYS A 5 22.71 -1.18 13.10
C LYS A 5 21.30 -1.68 12.74
N LYS A 6 20.59 -2.28 13.71
CA LYS A 6 19.21 -2.73 13.55
C LYS A 6 18.41 -1.48 13.15
N ARG A 7 17.95 -1.42 11.89
CA ARG A 7 17.09 -0.34 11.43
C ARG A 7 15.88 -0.32 12.35
N LYS A 8 15.68 0.80 13.07
CA LYS A 8 14.43 1.09 13.77
C LYS A 8 13.36 1.14 12.68
N TYR A 9 12.61 0.05 12.52
CA TYR A 9 11.47 0.01 11.62
C TYR A 9 10.41 0.88 12.27
N ASN A 10 10.21 2.08 11.74
CA ASN A 10 9.24 3.02 12.25
C ASN A 10 7.86 2.34 12.21
N ASP A 11 7.20 2.25 13.37
CA ASP A 11 5.96 1.48 13.53
C ASP A 11 4.80 2.08 12.70
N ASP A 12 4.95 3.33 12.26
CA ASP A 12 4.10 4.03 11.29
C ASP A 12 3.78 3.20 10.02
N TYR A 13 4.74 2.39 9.55
CA TYR A 13 4.53 1.55 8.35
C TYR A 13 3.69 0.29 8.61
N ARG A 14 3.17 0.12 9.83
CA ARG A 14 2.22 -0.94 10.20
C ARG A 14 0.79 -0.44 10.35
N ILE A 15 0.55 0.86 10.23
CA ILE A 15 -0.77 1.46 10.36
C ILE A 15 -1.27 1.81 8.95
N PHE A 16 -2.48 1.37 8.63
CA PHE A 16 -3.11 1.70 7.36
C PHE A 16 -3.53 3.17 7.35
N ASN A 17 -3.24 3.89 6.27
CA ASN A 17 -3.66 5.28 6.12
C ASN A 17 -4.99 5.36 5.37
N GLU A 18 -6.02 5.90 6.02
CA GLU A 18 -7.38 6.02 5.46
C GLU A 18 -7.43 6.82 4.15
N LYS A 19 -6.45 7.70 3.89
CA LYS A 19 -6.35 8.42 2.60
C LYS A 19 -6.24 7.46 1.41
N TRP A 20 -5.64 6.29 1.60
CA TRP A 20 -5.48 5.30 0.53
C TRP A 20 -6.81 4.69 0.07
N SER A 21 -7.84 4.72 0.93
CA SER A 21 -9.20 4.32 0.55
C SER A 21 -9.77 5.23 -0.53
N ILE A 22 -9.49 6.53 -0.44
CA ILE A 22 -10.02 7.55 -1.35
C ILE A 22 -9.14 7.69 -2.60
N SER A 23 -7.81 7.71 -2.43
CA SER A 23 -6.88 7.95 -3.54
C SER A 23 -6.56 6.73 -4.39
N TYR A 24 -6.59 5.52 -3.80
CA TYR A 24 -6.09 4.29 -4.45
C TYR A 24 -7.06 3.11 -4.35
N PHE A 25 -8.25 3.29 -3.77
CA PHE A 25 -9.26 2.25 -3.57
C PHE A 25 -8.75 1.04 -2.77
N PHE A 26 -7.98 1.30 -1.71
CA PHE A 26 -7.51 0.26 -0.79
C PHE A 26 -8.25 0.29 0.54
N ILE A 27 -8.44 -0.86 1.18
CA ILE A 27 -8.97 -0.95 2.55
C ILE A 27 -8.13 -1.91 3.39
N GLU A 28 -8.15 -1.76 4.71
CA GLU A 28 -7.54 -2.74 5.62
C GLU A 28 -8.54 -3.87 5.95
N ILE A 29 -8.16 -5.11 5.68
CA ILE A 29 -8.85 -6.31 6.15
C ILE A 29 -7.82 -7.23 6.81
N ASN A 30 -8.03 -7.62 8.06
CA ASN A 30 -7.15 -8.55 8.79
C ASN A 30 -5.66 -8.15 8.73
N ARG A 31 -5.34 -6.86 8.94
CA ARG A 31 -3.98 -6.30 8.83
C ARG A 31 -3.34 -6.45 7.44
N LYS A 32 -4.15 -6.52 6.38
CA LYS A 32 -3.70 -6.52 4.97
C LYS A 32 -4.43 -5.44 4.20
N ALA A 33 -3.74 -4.79 3.26
CA ALA A 33 -4.32 -3.76 2.43
C ALA A 33 -4.89 -4.45 1.19
N VAL A 34 -6.20 -4.41 1.00
CA VAL A 34 -6.92 -5.06 -0.09
C VAL A 34 -7.29 -4.00 -1.12
N CYS A 35 -6.90 -4.22 -2.38
CA CYS A 35 -7.34 -3.40 -3.49
C CYS A 35 -8.79 -3.75 -3.83
N LEU A 36 -9.69 -2.77 -3.84
CA LEU A 36 -11.09 -3.00 -4.18
C LEU A 36 -11.33 -3.21 -5.68
N VAL A 37 -10.39 -2.80 -6.53
CA VAL A 37 -10.51 -2.95 -8.00
C VAL A 37 -10.23 -4.40 -8.43
N CYS A 38 -9.12 -4.99 -7.97
CA CYS A 38 -8.71 -6.35 -8.36
C CYS A 38 -8.69 -7.39 -7.24
N ARG A 39 -9.05 -7.00 -6.01
CA ARG A 39 -9.11 -7.87 -4.81
C ARG A 39 -7.76 -8.43 -4.35
N GLU A 40 -6.66 -7.94 -4.90
CA GLU A 40 -5.33 -8.34 -4.47
C GLU A 40 -4.92 -7.67 -3.14
N THR A 41 -4.07 -8.36 -2.39
CA THR A 41 -3.56 -7.88 -1.10
C THR A 41 -2.12 -7.37 -1.19
N VAL A 42 -1.85 -6.25 -0.53
CA VAL A 42 -0.51 -5.71 -0.27
C VAL A 42 -0.18 -5.90 1.21
N SER A 43 0.86 -6.66 1.50
CA SER A 43 1.26 -7.05 2.87
C SER A 43 1.96 -5.94 3.66
N VAL A 44 2.40 -4.86 3.00
CA VAL A 44 3.19 -3.79 3.63
C VAL A 44 2.48 -2.46 3.43
N PHE A 45 2.08 -1.83 4.53
CA PHE A 45 1.42 -0.53 4.55
C PHE A 45 2.41 0.60 4.29
N LYS A 46 2.87 0.66 3.04
CA LYS A 46 3.67 1.75 2.51
C LYS A 46 2.94 2.31 1.32
N GLU A 47 2.78 3.63 1.32
CA GLU A 47 2.18 4.35 0.21
C GLU A 47 2.84 4.00 -1.12
N PHE A 48 4.18 3.85 -1.16
CA PHE A 48 4.89 3.39 -2.34
C PHE A 48 4.36 2.06 -2.90
N ASN A 49 4.06 1.07 -2.05
CA ASN A 49 3.53 -0.21 -2.51
C ASN A 49 2.09 -0.08 -3.02
N ILE A 50 1.26 0.72 -2.33
CA ILE A 50 -0.14 0.98 -2.67
C ILE A 50 -0.24 1.75 -3.99
N LYS A 51 0.48 2.87 -4.09
CA LYS A 51 0.56 3.71 -5.28
C LYS A 51 1.08 2.92 -6.48
N ARG A 52 2.20 2.21 -6.34
CA ARG A 52 2.75 1.37 -7.43
C ARG A 52 1.76 0.31 -7.89
N HIS A 53 1.04 -0.34 -6.97
CA HIS A 53 0.01 -1.30 -7.35
C HIS A 53 -1.08 -0.61 -8.18
N TYR A 54 -1.58 0.53 -7.69
CA TYR A 54 -2.63 1.28 -8.37
C TYR A 54 -2.20 1.74 -9.75
N GLU A 55 -1.01 2.34 -9.88
CA GLU A 55 -0.49 2.82 -11.16
C GLU A 55 -0.26 1.65 -12.13
N THR A 56 0.48 0.62 -11.73
CA THR A 56 0.83 -0.45 -12.68
C THR A 56 -0.34 -1.35 -13.10
N LYS A 57 -1.39 -1.47 -12.28
CA LYS A 57 -2.55 -2.34 -12.58
C LYS A 57 -3.80 -1.59 -13.01
N HIS A 58 -3.98 -0.35 -12.56
CA HIS A 58 -5.22 0.40 -12.70
C HIS A 58 -5.04 1.80 -13.31
N GLU A 59 -3.82 2.27 -13.62
CA GLU A 59 -3.60 3.56 -14.29
C GLU A 59 -4.32 3.65 -15.63
N ALA A 60 -4.44 2.53 -16.36
CA ALA A 60 -5.16 2.47 -17.62
C ALA A 60 -6.67 2.77 -17.48
N MET A 61 -7.24 2.70 -16.27
CA MET A 61 -8.66 3.04 -16.04
C MET A 61 -8.91 4.56 -15.95
N LEU A 62 -7.86 5.40 -15.84
CA LEU A 62 -8.00 6.85 -15.66
C LEU A 62 -7.93 7.68 -16.96
N TYR A 63 -7.72 7.05 -18.13
CA TYR A 63 -7.57 7.76 -19.42
C TYR A 63 -8.54 7.28 -20.50
N SER A 64 -9.75 6.84 -20.12
CA SER A 64 -10.85 6.60 -21.07
C SER A 64 -12.05 7.49 -20.76
N VAL A 65 -11.87 8.80 -20.95
CA VAL A 65 -12.94 9.78 -21.19
C VAL A 65 -12.57 10.55 -22.45
#